data_AF-A0AAU2AQF2-F1
#
_entry.id   AF-A0AAU2AQF2-F1
#
_cell.length_a   1.000
_cell.length_b   1.000
_cell.length_c   1.000
_cell.angle_alpha   90.00
_cell.angle_beta   90.00
_cell.angle_gamma   90.00
#
_symmetry.space_group_name_H-M   'P 1'
#
loop_
_entity.id
_entity.type
_entity.pdbx_description
1 polymer ?
#
loop_
_entity_poly.entity_id
_entity_poly.type
_entity_poly.pdbx_seq_one_letter_code
_entity_poly.pdbx_strand_id
1 'polypeptide(L)'
;MAFVQIIDCKTDKLDDLNRLMDSWAEQTKGRRTAGHAVVATDRSDTKHVVEIVEFASYEEAMKNSHLPETDRIFREMVALCDEPPTFTDLDVVRDEQFNKDTATRLLDEIAKGNLGMIDECMAADYRDHDYASEGDAVGPAAFKERCAGYVGAFDFTFAIESQIAEGDEVATRWTWHATQKADFMGVPSTGKSVVGRGTTTFRFADGMIAEGWWQWDVMGLMRQLGMMPS
;
A
#
# COMPACT_ATOMS: atom_id res chain seq x y z
N MET A 1 -7.14 -15.10 -9.86
CA MET A 1 -7.31 -14.61 -8.48
C MET A 1 -6.01 -14.88 -7.75
N ALA A 2 -5.65 -14.08 -6.75
CA ALA A 2 -4.48 -14.37 -5.93
C ALA A 2 -4.63 -15.74 -5.26
N PHE A 3 -3.51 -16.39 -4.99
CA PHE A 3 -3.46 -17.75 -4.48
C PHE A 3 -2.45 -17.83 -3.35
N VAL A 4 -2.82 -18.55 -2.29
CA VAL A 4 -1.97 -18.77 -1.12
C VAL A 4 -1.78 -20.28 -0.95
N GLN A 5 -0.54 -20.68 -0.70
CA GLN A 5 -0.23 -22.02 -0.24
C GLN A 5 0.24 -21.97 1.21
N ILE A 6 -0.34 -22.83 2.05
CA ILE A 6 0.11 -23.05 3.43
C ILE A 6 0.88 -24.37 3.47
N ILE A 7 2.10 -24.32 4.00
CA ILE A 7 2.95 -25.48 4.26
C ILE A 7 3.07 -25.62 5.77
N ASP A 8 2.57 -26.73 6.29
CA ASP A 8 2.54 -27.02 7.72
C ASP A 8 3.59 -28.11 8.02
N CYS A 9 4.53 -27.79 8.90
CA CYS A 9 5.69 -28.61 9.24
C CYS A 9 5.78 -28.79 10.76
N LYS A 10 6.18 -29.98 11.20
CA LYS A 10 6.63 -30.19 12.59
C LYS A 10 8.11 -30.52 12.60
N THR A 11 8.94 -29.74 13.28
CA THR A 11 10.40 -29.95 13.31
C THR A 11 11.05 -29.25 14.51
N ASP A 12 12.14 -29.83 15.04
CA ASP A 12 13.08 -29.12 15.92
C ASP A 12 14.32 -28.57 15.20
N LYS A 13 14.36 -28.68 13.87
CA LYS A 13 15.48 -28.29 13.00
C LYS A 13 15.17 -27.04 12.19
N LEU A 14 14.55 -26.04 12.81
CA LEU A 14 14.15 -24.80 12.13
C LEU A 14 15.32 -24.11 11.40
N ASP A 15 16.51 -24.09 11.99
CA ASP A 15 17.70 -23.50 11.37
C ASP A 15 18.19 -24.25 10.13
N ASP A 16 17.99 -25.56 10.06
CA ASP A 16 18.28 -26.36 8.86
C ASP A 16 17.22 -26.10 7.79
N LEU A 17 15.94 -26.01 8.19
CA LEU A 17 14.82 -25.70 7.30
C LEU A 17 14.97 -24.32 6.67
N ASN A 18 15.33 -23.30 7.45
CA ASN A 18 15.58 -21.95 6.95
C ASN A 18 16.72 -21.92 5.93
N ARG A 19 17.84 -22.61 6.21
CA ARG A 19 18.96 -22.73 5.26
C ARG A 19 18.56 -23.43 3.97
N LEU A 20 17.66 -24.41 4.05
CA LEU A 20 17.12 -25.10 2.89
C LEU A 20 16.27 -24.13 2.04
N MET A 21 15.44 -23.30 2.67
CA MET A 21 14.63 -22.28 1.98
C MET A 21 15.49 -21.18 1.35
N ASP A 22 16.55 -20.71 2.02
CA ASP A 22 17.52 -19.77 1.46
C ASP A 22 18.18 -20.33 0.19
N SER A 23 18.58 -21.59 0.25
CA SER A 23 19.16 -22.32 -0.89
C SER A 23 18.16 -22.46 -2.04
N TRP A 24 16.89 -22.76 -1.74
CA TRP A 24 15.82 -22.79 -2.76
C TRP A 24 15.63 -21.41 -3.41
N ALA A 25 15.58 -20.34 -2.62
CA ALA A 25 15.39 -18.99 -3.12
C ALA A 25 16.52 -18.55 -4.05
N GLU A 26 17.78 -18.91 -3.76
CA GLU A 26 18.89 -18.59 -4.66
C GLU A 26 18.88 -19.47 -5.92
N GLN A 27 18.61 -20.78 -5.79
CA GLN A 27 18.59 -21.70 -6.93
C GLN A 27 17.46 -21.39 -7.92
N THR A 28 16.31 -20.90 -7.44
CA THR A 28 15.14 -20.57 -8.26
C THR A 28 15.11 -19.12 -8.72
N LYS A 29 16.16 -18.33 -8.46
CA LYS A 29 16.27 -16.92 -8.85
C LYS A 29 16.00 -16.72 -10.33
N GLY A 30 15.14 -15.75 -10.63
CA GLY A 30 14.70 -15.42 -11.99
C GLY A 30 13.72 -16.42 -12.61
N ARG A 31 13.32 -17.47 -11.89
CA ARG A 31 12.38 -18.51 -12.35
C ARG A 31 11.19 -18.71 -11.40
N ARG A 32 11.40 -18.58 -10.08
CA ARG A 32 10.30 -18.62 -9.11
C ARG A 32 9.29 -17.52 -9.40
N THR A 33 8.04 -17.85 -9.14
CA THR A 33 6.89 -16.94 -9.29
C THR A 33 6.33 -16.52 -7.94
N ALA A 34 6.79 -17.13 -6.84
CA ALA A 34 6.51 -16.70 -5.48
C ALA A 34 7.01 -15.26 -5.28
N GLY A 35 6.10 -14.36 -4.91
CA GLY A 35 6.39 -12.94 -4.72
C GLY A 35 6.70 -12.58 -3.27
N HIS A 36 6.09 -13.30 -2.34
CA HIS A 36 6.17 -13.05 -0.90
C HIS A 36 5.93 -14.37 -0.15
N ALA A 37 6.63 -14.56 0.97
CA ALA A 37 6.44 -15.70 1.84
C ALA A 37 6.71 -15.29 3.30
N VAL A 38 5.96 -15.90 4.22
CA VAL A 38 6.09 -15.71 5.66
C VAL A 38 6.30 -17.07 6.30
N VAL A 39 7.39 -17.22 7.06
CA VAL A 39 7.65 -18.40 7.89
C VAL A 39 7.40 -18.02 9.34
N ALA A 40 6.55 -18.76 10.02
CA ALA A 40 6.15 -18.53 11.40
C ALA A 40 6.24 -19.80 12.23
N THR A 41 6.49 -19.64 13.53
CA THR A 41 6.42 -20.73 14.50
C THR A 41 5.21 -20.51 15.40
N ASP A 42 4.46 -21.58 15.68
CA ASP A 42 3.36 -21.53 16.64
C ASP A 42 3.88 -21.16 18.03
N ARG A 43 3.24 -20.18 18.65
CA ARG A 43 3.58 -19.69 19.99
C ARG A 43 3.39 -20.77 21.06
N SER A 44 2.45 -21.69 20.86
CA SER A 44 2.08 -22.73 21.83
C SER A 44 2.84 -24.03 21.61
N ASP A 45 3.34 -24.27 20.39
CA ASP A 45 4.17 -25.41 20.03
C ASP A 45 5.33 -24.93 19.15
N THR A 46 6.49 -24.70 19.74
CA THR A 46 7.64 -24.15 19.00
C THR A 46 8.22 -25.09 17.93
N LYS A 47 7.75 -26.35 17.88
CA LYS A 47 8.10 -27.28 16.80
C LYS A 47 7.17 -27.17 15.60
N HIS A 48 6.01 -26.58 15.77
CA HIS A 48 5.04 -26.37 14.69
C HIS A 48 5.41 -25.10 13.92
N VAL A 49 5.78 -25.27 12.66
CA VAL A 49 6.25 -24.24 11.74
C VAL A 49 5.29 -24.17 10.57
N VAL A 50 4.83 -22.97 10.27
CA VAL A 50 3.92 -22.69 9.15
C VAL A 50 4.62 -21.75 8.19
N GLU A 51 4.70 -22.15 6.93
CA GLU A 51 5.08 -21.26 5.84
C GLU A 51 3.85 -20.90 5.01
N ILE A 52 3.68 -19.61 4.73
CA ILE A 52 2.60 -19.06 3.93
C ILE A 52 3.24 -18.43 2.70
N VAL A 53 2.91 -18.94 1.51
CA VAL A 53 3.50 -18.48 0.24
C VAL A 53 2.42 -17.86 -0.63
N GLU A 54 2.68 -16.65 -1.11
CA GLU A 54 1.75 -15.88 -1.95
C GLU A 54 2.16 -15.92 -3.43
N PHE A 55 1.15 -16.17 -4.27
CA PHE A 55 1.27 -16.21 -5.71
C PHE A 55 0.20 -15.32 -6.38
N ALA A 56 0.54 -14.77 -7.54
CA ALA A 56 -0.41 -14.00 -8.34
C ALA A 56 -1.61 -14.85 -8.83
N SER A 57 -1.42 -16.17 -8.97
CA SER A 57 -2.47 -17.12 -9.32
C SER A 57 -2.07 -18.56 -8.99
N TYR A 58 -3.06 -19.47 -9.03
CA TYR A 58 -2.81 -20.91 -8.95
C TYR A 58 -1.89 -21.41 -10.08
N GLU A 59 -2.03 -20.89 -11.30
CA GLU A 59 -1.16 -21.27 -12.41
C GLU A 59 0.30 -20.88 -12.14
N GLU A 60 0.53 -19.70 -11.56
CA GLU A 60 1.86 -19.28 -11.14
C GLU A 60 2.39 -20.16 -10.01
N ALA A 61 1.55 -20.55 -9.05
CA ALA A 61 1.93 -21.50 -8.00
C ALA A 61 2.35 -22.85 -8.58
N MET A 62 1.59 -23.40 -9.54
CA MET A 62 1.96 -24.67 -10.19
C MET A 62 3.24 -24.56 -11.02
N LYS A 63 3.48 -23.44 -11.71
CA LYS A 63 4.76 -23.20 -12.39
C LYS A 63 5.93 -23.23 -11.40
N ASN A 64 5.74 -22.68 -10.19
CA ASN A 64 6.74 -22.70 -9.13
C ASN A 64 6.99 -24.12 -8.58
N SER A 65 5.91 -24.88 -8.34
CA SER A 65 5.98 -26.24 -7.82
C SER A 65 6.63 -27.22 -8.80
N HIS A 66 6.42 -27.03 -10.10
CA HIS A 66 7.02 -27.87 -11.13
C HIS A 66 8.49 -27.55 -11.45
N LEU A 67 9.13 -26.61 -10.74
CA LEU A 67 10.56 -26.40 -10.89
C LEU A 67 11.32 -27.64 -10.37
N PRO A 68 12.31 -28.17 -11.11
CA PRO A 68 13.09 -29.33 -10.68
C PRO A 68 13.78 -29.14 -9.31
N GLU A 69 14.16 -27.89 -9.02
CA GLU A 69 14.74 -27.51 -7.74
C GLU A 69 13.73 -27.60 -6.60
N THR A 70 12.47 -27.25 -6.85
CA THR A 70 11.39 -27.34 -5.85
C THR A 70 11.13 -28.79 -5.45
N ASP A 71 11.07 -29.73 -6.41
CA ASP A 71 10.93 -31.17 -6.11
C ASP A 71 12.07 -31.72 -5.23
N ARG A 72 13.30 -31.26 -5.48
CA ARG A 72 14.47 -31.65 -4.69
C ARG A 72 14.36 -31.11 -3.27
N ILE A 73 14.11 -29.82 -3.15
CA ILE A 73 13.99 -29.11 -1.87
C ILE A 73 12.86 -29.71 -1.03
N PHE A 74 11.72 -30.06 -1.65
CA PHE A 74 10.63 -30.76 -0.99
C PHE A 74 11.09 -32.07 -0.33
N ARG A 75 11.88 -32.90 -1.02
CA ARG A 75 12.39 -34.16 -0.44
C ARG A 75 13.33 -33.91 0.74
N GLU A 76 14.18 -32.89 0.64
CA GLU A 76 15.08 -32.50 1.72
C GLU A 76 14.29 -31.94 2.93
N MET A 77 13.22 -31.18 2.68
CA MET A 77 12.31 -30.65 3.71
C MET A 77 11.59 -31.77 4.46
N VAL A 78 11.06 -32.78 3.76
CA VAL A 78 10.41 -33.94 4.38
C VAL A 78 11.37 -34.64 5.36
N ALA A 79 12.66 -34.72 5.04
CA ALA A 79 13.67 -35.35 5.91
C ALA A 79 14.02 -34.50 7.16
N LEU A 80 13.73 -33.20 7.12
CA LEU A 80 13.91 -32.29 8.25
C LEU A 80 12.71 -32.25 9.19
N CYS A 81 11.55 -32.76 8.77
CA CYS A 81 10.33 -32.77 9.58
C CYS A 81 10.21 -34.06 10.43
N ASP A 82 9.66 -33.91 11.63
CA ASP A 82 9.29 -34.99 12.56
C ASP A 82 8.12 -35.82 12.00
N GLU A 83 7.25 -35.20 11.20
CA GLU A 83 6.16 -35.82 10.46
C GLU A 83 6.05 -35.25 9.04
N PRO A 84 5.43 -35.95 8.07
CA PRO A 84 5.29 -35.44 6.71
C PRO A 84 4.58 -34.08 6.70
N PRO A 85 5.14 -33.06 6.03
CA PRO A 85 4.51 -31.76 5.94
C PRO A 85 3.20 -31.83 5.17
N THR A 86 2.26 -30.94 5.50
CA THR A 86 0.98 -30.83 4.79
C THR A 86 0.92 -29.55 3.97
N PHE A 87 0.13 -29.58 2.89
CA PHE A 87 0.01 -28.50 1.92
C PHE A 87 -1.46 -28.18 1.75
N THR A 88 -1.82 -26.92 1.96
CA THR A 88 -3.18 -26.43 1.75
C THR A 88 -3.17 -25.36 0.68
N ASP A 89 -3.89 -25.63 -0.39
CA ASP A 89 -4.04 -24.74 -1.54
C ASP A 89 -5.30 -23.88 -1.36
N LEU A 90 -5.14 -22.55 -1.37
CA LEU A 90 -6.21 -21.61 -1.03
C LEU A 90 -6.39 -20.55 -2.12
N ASP A 91 -7.61 -20.49 -2.66
CA ASP A 91 -8.05 -19.32 -3.43
C ASP A 91 -8.32 -18.16 -2.46
N VAL A 92 -7.66 -17.02 -2.69
CA VAL A 92 -7.90 -15.83 -1.87
C VAL A 92 -9.28 -15.26 -2.19
N VAL A 93 -10.17 -15.33 -1.20
CA VAL A 93 -11.55 -14.83 -1.33
C VAL A 93 -11.64 -13.33 -1.01
N ARG A 94 -10.87 -12.87 -0.02
CA ARG A 94 -10.79 -11.47 0.41
C ARG A 94 -9.37 -11.15 0.88
N ASP A 95 -8.89 -9.98 0.48
CA ASP A 95 -7.64 -9.36 0.93
C ASP A 95 -7.99 -7.93 1.36
N GLU A 96 -8.11 -7.72 2.68
CA GLU A 96 -8.52 -6.45 3.26
C GLU A 96 -7.28 -5.57 3.49
N GLN A 97 -7.24 -4.42 2.83
CA GLN A 97 -6.12 -3.48 2.89
C GLN A 97 -6.58 -2.18 3.57
N PHE A 98 -6.93 -2.26 4.85
CA PHE A 98 -7.65 -1.18 5.55
C PHE A 98 -6.98 0.20 5.48
N ASN A 99 -5.65 0.29 5.56
CA ASN A 99 -4.94 1.56 5.47
C ASN A 99 -5.03 2.15 4.04
N LYS A 100 -4.91 1.29 3.01
CA LYS A 100 -5.09 1.65 1.60
C LYS A 100 -6.50 2.16 1.32
N ASP A 101 -7.49 1.45 1.85
CA ASP A 101 -8.90 1.81 1.75
C ASP A 101 -9.19 3.14 2.45
N THR A 102 -8.60 3.36 3.63
CA THR A 102 -8.73 4.62 4.39
C THR A 102 -8.11 5.79 3.65
N ALA A 103 -6.89 5.63 3.12
CA ALA A 103 -6.22 6.66 2.31
C ALA A 103 -7.02 7.02 1.05
N THR A 104 -7.60 6.02 0.36
CA THR A 104 -8.47 6.23 -0.80
C THR A 104 -9.75 6.96 -0.42
N ARG A 105 -10.42 6.52 0.65
CA ARG A 105 -11.66 7.13 1.15
C ARG A 105 -11.45 8.59 1.56
N LEU A 106 -10.33 8.92 2.20
CA LEU A 106 -9.99 10.30 2.56
C LEU A 106 -9.97 11.21 1.32
N LEU A 107 -9.25 10.82 0.26
CA LEU A 107 -9.15 11.61 -0.97
C LEU A 107 -10.50 11.80 -1.66
N ASP A 108 -11.30 10.73 -1.75
CA ASP A 108 -12.62 10.73 -2.38
C ASP A 108 -13.62 11.60 -1.58
N GLU A 109 -13.64 11.49 -0.26
CA GLU A 109 -14.54 12.28 0.59
C GLU A 109 -14.16 13.77 0.61
N ILE A 110 -12.86 14.12 0.60
CA ILE A 110 -12.42 15.51 0.42
C ILE A 110 -12.89 16.05 -0.93
N ALA A 111 -12.76 15.27 -2.01
CA ALA A 111 -13.22 15.66 -3.34
C ALA A 111 -14.74 15.91 -3.40
N LYS A 112 -15.52 15.15 -2.64
CA LYS A 112 -16.98 15.37 -2.45
C LYS A 112 -17.31 16.53 -1.51
N GLY A 113 -16.32 17.18 -0.92
CA GLY A 113 -16.47 18.26 0.06
C GLY A 113 -16.83 17.79 1.47
N ASN A 114 -16.80 16.49 1.75
CA ASN A 114 -17.00 15.94 3.08
C ASN A 114 -15.72 16.04 3.93
N LEU A 115 -15.47 17.24 4.42
CA LEU A 115 -14.34 17.51 5.30
C LEU A 115 -14.49 16.92 6.71
N GLY A 116 -15.67 16.38 7.08
CA GLY A 116 -15.87 15.68 8.34
C GLY A 116 -15.07 14.37 8.42
N MET A 117 -14.79 13.75 7.27
CA MET A 117 -13.97 12.52 7.17
C MET A 117 -12.58 12.69 7.79
N ILE A 118 -12.03 13.91 7.78
CA ILE A 118 -10.73 14.22 8.41
C ILE A 118 -10.75 13.92 9.91
N ASP A 119 -11.86 14.18 10.61
CA ASP A 119 -11.97 13.88 12.05
C ASP A 119 -12.11 12.38 12.31
N GLU A 120 -12.63 11.61 11.34
CA GLU A 120 -12.86 10.17 11.46
C GLU A 120 -11.58 9.34 11.26
N CYS A 121 -10.62 9.84 10.47
CA CYS A 121 -9.48 9.04 10.05
C CYS A 121 -8.10 9.64 10.35
N MET A 122 -8.01 10.81 10.98
CA MET A 122 -6.73 11.41 11.36
C MET A 122 -6.50 11.42 12.87
N ALA A 123 -5.26 11.17 13.28
CA ALA A 123 -4.84 11.28 14.67
C ALA A 123 -4.91 12.75 15.16
N ALA A 124 -5.14 12.96 16.45
CA ALA A 124 -5.28 14.30 17.01
C ALA A 124 -4.00 15.16 16.85
N ASP A 125 -2.83 14.52 16.82
CA ASP A 125 -1.52 15.12 16.63
C ASP A 125 -1.00 15.01 15.19
N TYR A 126 -1.90 14.77 14.22
CA TYR A 126 -1.58 14.65 12.80
C TYR A 126 -0.62 15.74 12.31
N ARG A 127 0.39 15.36 11.53
CA ARG A 127 1.33 16.29 10.89
C ARG A 127 1.24 16.20 9.37
N ASP A 128 1.01 17.34 8.74
CA ASP A 128 0.91 17.46 7.29
C ASP A 128 2.09 18.23 6.72
N HIS A 129 2.89 17.54 5.92
CA HIS A 129 4.04 18.04 5.19
C HIS A 129 3.67 18.23 3.72
N ASP A 130 3.05 19.37 3.41
CA ASP A 130 2.84 19.79 2.02
C ASP A 130 3.97 20.70 1.57
N TYR A 131 4.89 20.18 0.77
CA TYR A 131 6.03 20.93 0.25
C TYR A 131 5.65 22.01 -0.77
N ALA A 132 4.39 22.07 -1.22
CA ALA A 132 3.86 23.18 -2.00
C ALA A 132 3.37 24.35 -1.14
N SER A 133 3.25 24.15 0.18
CA SER A 133 2.74 25.12 1.15
C SER A 133 3.85 25.75 2.00
N GLU A 134 3.58 26.93 2.56
CA GLU A 134 4.50 27.55 3.53
C GLU A 134 4.33 26.89 4.90
N GLY A 135 5.20 25.93 5.19
CA GLY A 135 5.26 25.22 6.46
C GLY A 135 4.25 24.09 6.63
N ASP A 136 4.38 23.36 7.73
CA ASP A 136 3.56 22.18 8.03
C ASP A 136 2.22 22.57 8.68
N ALA A 137 1.17 21.79 8.44
CA ALA A 137 -0.06 21.85 9.24
C ALA A 137 0.05 20.90 10.42
N VAL A 138 -0.39 21.36 11.58
CA VAL A 138 -0.39 20.56 12.82
C VAL A 138 -1.83 20.38 13.29
N GLY A 139 -2.25 19.13 13.35
CA GLY A 139 -3.56 18.66 13.76
C GLY A 139 -4.59 18.63 12.61
N PRO A 140 -5.65 17.83 12.77
CA PRO A 140 -6.71 17.69 11.76
C PRO A 140 -7.40 19.02 11.39
N ALA A 141 -7.53 19.95 12.35
CA ALA A 141 -8.17 21.24 12.11
C ALA A 141 -7.40 22.11 11.11
N ALA A 142 -6.08 22.17 11.22
CA ALA A 142 -5.23 22.93 10.30
C ALA A 142 -5.24 22.32 8.89
N PHE A 143 -5.20 20.99 8.80
CA PHE A 143 -5.32 20.29 7.52
C PHE A 143 -6.68 20.53 6.86
N LYS A 144 -7.76 20.51 7.64
CA LYS A 144 -9.11 20.79 7.16
C LYS A 144 -9.27 22.18 6.57
N GLU A 145 -8.64 23.19 7.18
CA GLU A 145 -8.63 24.56 6.66
C GLU A 145 -7.93 24.63 5.29
N ARG A 146 -6.80 23.92 5.11
CA ARG A 146 -6.14 23.79 3.80
C ARG A 146 -7.06 23.15 2.78
N CYS A 147 -7.64 21.99 3.10
CA CYS A 147 -8.56 21.29 2.19
C CYS A 147 -9.78 22.15 1.82
N ALA A 148 -10.32 22.93 2.76
CA ALA A 148 -11.44 23.83 2.52
C ALA A 148 -11.13 24.89 1.46
N GLY A 149 -9.89 25.40 1.41
CA GLY A 149 -9.42 26.31 0.37
C GLY A 149 -9.55 25.70 -1.03
N TYR A 150 -9.08 24.47 -1.21
CA TYR A 150 -9.18 23.75 -2.49
C TYR A 150 -10.63 23.38 -2.84
N VAL A 151 -11.41 22.86 -1.89
CA VAL A 151 -12.83 22.49 -2.07
C VAL A 151 -13.70 23.71 -2.42
N GLY A 152 -13.39 24.87 -1.85
CA GLY A 152 -14.05 26.13 -2.18
C GLY A 152 -13.69 26.65 -3.57
N ALA A 153 -12.42 26.54 -3.96
CA ALA A 153 -11.89 27.08 -5.21
C ALA A 153 -12.13 26.21 -6.44
N PHE A 154 -12.23 24.89 -6.27
CA PHE A 154 -12.30 23.93 -7.36
C PHE A 154 -13.44 22.93 -7.17
N ASP A 155 -14.01 22.48 -8.29
CA ASP A 155 -14.74 21.21 -8.37
C ASP A 155 -13.76 20.15 -8.89
N PHE A 156 -13.57 19.04 -8.17
CA PHE A 156 -12.49 18.11 -8.50
C PHE A 156 -12.73 16.67 -8.09
N THR A 157 -11.94 15.78 -8.70
CA THR A 157 -11.84 14.36 -8.33
C THR A 157 -10.38 13.92 -8.28
N PHE A 158 -10.12 12.84 -7.55
CA PHE A 158 -8.86 12.11 -7.61
C PHE A 158 -9.04 10.80 -8.37
N ALA A 159 -8.21 10.56 -9.38
CA ALA A 159 -7.98 9.24 -9.95
C ALA A 159 -6.78 8.62 -9.23
N ILE A 160 -6.99 7.49 -8.55
CA ILE A 160 -5.92 6.74 -7.90
C ILE A 160 -5.23 5.87 -8.96
N GLU A 161 -3.96 6.18 -9.26
CA GLU A 161 -3.19 5.53 -10.31
C GLU A 161 -2.50 4.26 -9.80
N SER A 162 -2.04 4.28 -8.56
CA SER A 162 -1.41 3.15 -7.89
C SER A 162 -1.27 3.42 -6.40
N GLN A 163 -1.27 2.36 -5.60
CA GLN A 163 -1.06 2.45 -4.16
C GLN A 163 -0.17 1.32 -3.65
N ILE A 164 0.77 1.66 -2.78
CA ILE A 164 1.74 0.75 -2.18
C ILE A 164 1.63 0.92 -0.66
N ALA A 165 1.63 -0.18 0.08
CA ALA A 165 1.69 -0.14 1.53
C ALA A 165 2.81 -1.04 2.02
N GLU A 166 3.58 -0.54 2.99
CA GLU A 166 4.64 -1.27 3.66
C GLU A 166 4.69 -0.82 5.12
N GLY A 167 4.62 -1.78 6.05
CA GLY A 167 4.48 -1.46 7.48
C GLY A 167 3.23 -0.61 7.76
N ASP A 168 3.45 0.56 8.35
CA ASP A 168 2.42 1.54 8.68
C ASP A 168 2.27 2.66 7.64
N GLU A 169 3.00 2.61 6.52
CA GLU A 169 2.95 3.64 5.48
C GLU A 169 2.16 3.20 4.24
N VAL A 170 1.44 4.16 3.66
CA VAL A 170 0.72 4.02 2.38
C VAL A 170 1.12 5.14 1.44
N ALA A 171 1.80 4.81 0.36
CA ALA A 171 2.10 5.72 -0.74
C ALA A 171 1.04 5.59 -1.84
N THR A 172 0.39 6.70 -2.17
CA THR A 172 -0.69 6.81 -3.15
C THR A 172 -0.29 7.76 -4.26
N ARG A 173 -0.18 7.27 -5.50
CA ARG A 173 0.00 8.10 -6.68
C ARG A 173 -1.36 8.42 -7.28
N TRP A 174 -1.60 9.69 -7.56
CA TRP A 174 -2.91 10.15 -7.99
C TRP A 174 -2.81 11.22 -9.08
N THR A 175 -3.88 11.32 -9.86
CA THR A 175 -4.15 12.43 -10.77
C THR A 175 -5.36 13.20 -10.25
N TRP A 176 -5.19 14.50 -10.00
CA TRP A 176 -6.23 15.42 -9.56
C TRP A 176 -6.80 16.16 -10.77
N HIS A 177 -8.08 15.95 -11.06
CA HIS A 177 -8.78 16.60 -12.16
C HIS A 177 -9.69 17.66 -11.57
N ALA A 178 -9.53 18.91 -11.99
CA ALA A 178 -10.23 20.01 -11.35
C ALA A 178 -10.72 21.07 -12.34
N THR A 179 -11.83 21.72 -12.01
CA THR A 179 -12.32 22.93 -12.67
C THR A 179 -12.38 24.07 -11.66
N GLN A 180 -11.73 25.19 -11.97
CA GLN A 180 -11.74 26.36 -11.09
C GLN A 180 -13.12 27.02 -11.10
N LYS A 181 -13.73 27.17 -9.93
CA LYS A 181 -15.05 27.79 -9.74
C LYS A 181 -15.02 29.08 -8.92
N ALA A 182 -13.96 29.31 -8.15
CA ALA A 182 -13.76 30.56 -7.41
C ALA A 182 -12.30 31.04 -7.47
N ASP A 183 -12.07 32.22 -6.92
CA ASP A 183 -10.74 32.81 -6.83
C ASP A 183 -9.80 31.89 -6.05
N PHE A 184 -8.57 31.76 -6.52
CA PHE A 184 -7.58 30.89 -5.91
C PHE A 184 -6.20 31.53 -5.97
N MET A 185 -5.53 31.68 -4.81
CA MET A 185 -4.18 32.24 -4.71
C MET A 185 -4.00 33.58 -5.46
N GLY A 186 -4.99 34.47 -5.37
CA GLY A 186 -4.99 35.78 -6.03
C GLY A 186 -5.34 35.75 -7.53
N VAL A 187 -5.64 34.57 -8.09
CA VAL A 187 -6.12 34.41 -9.47
C VAL A 187 -7.65 34.41 -9.45
N PRO A 188 -8.30 35.36 -10.14
CA PRO A 188 -9.76 35.36 -10.31
C PRO A 188 -10.24 34.05 -10.93
N SER A 189 -11.45 33.61 -10.58
CA SER A 189 -12.06 32.40 -11.17
C SER A 189 -12.01 32.43 -12.70
N THR A 190 -11.21 31.54 -13.29
CA THR A 190 -11.02 31.46 -14.75
C THR A 190 -11.98 30.49 -15.44
N GLY A 191 -12.67 29.62 -14.68
CA GLY A 191 -13.48 28.52 -15.23
C GLY A 191 -12.66 27.42 -15.90
N LYS A 192 -11.32 27.48 -15.87
CA LYS A 192 -10.46 26.52 -16.56
C LYS A 192 -10.49 25.15 -15.88
N SER A 193 -10.42 24.12 -16.70
CA SER A 193 -10.05 22.78 -16.25
C SER A 193 -8.54 22.63 -16.19
N VAL A 194 -8.04 22.07 -15.10
CA VAL A 194 -6.63 21.86 -14.81
C VAL A 194 -6.40 20.43 -14.32
N VAL A 195 -5.18 19.95 -14.50
CA VAL A 195 -4.75 18.62 -14.04
C VAL A 195 -3.52 18.77 -13.15
N GLY A 196 -3.64 18.30 -11.91
CA GLY A 196 -2.52 18.11 -10.98
C GLY A 196 -2.12 16.64 -10.95
N ARG A 197 -0.83 16.38 -10.77
CA ARG A 197 -0.31 15.01 -10.57
C ARG A 197 0.60 15.00 -9.37
N GLY A 198 0.49 13.96 -8.57
CA GLY A 198 1.25 13.88 -7.34
C GLY A 198 1.29 12.51 -6.73
N THR A 199 1.98 12.47 -5.61
CA THR A 199 2.01 11.34 -4.68
C THR A 199 1.77 11.88 -3.28
N THR A 200 1.03 11.11 -2.49
CA THR A 200 0.94 11.28 -1.04
C THR A 200 1.48 10.04 -0.35
N THR A 201 2.23 10.23 0.71
CA THR A 201 2.56 9.15 1.64
C THR A 201 1.88 9.43 2.96
N PHE A 202 1.09 8.50 3.48
CA PHE A 202 0.48 8.59 4.79
C PHE A 202 1.06 7.53 5.72
N ARG A 203 1.51 7.92 6.90
CA ARG A 203 1.86 7.02 7.99
C ARG A 203 0.67 6.85 8.91
N PHE A 204 0.39 5.62 9.32
CA PHE A 204 -0.71 5.25 10.18
C PHE A 204 -0.24 4.93 11.60
N ALA A 205 -1.06 5.25 12.60
CA ALA A 205 -0.91 4.79 13.97
C ALA A 205 -2.30 4.50 14.54
N ASP A 206 -2.47 3.36 15.21
CA ASP A 206 -3.75 2.92 15.78
C ASP A 206 -4.93 2.95 14.77
N GLY A 207 -4.65 2.63 13.51
CA GLY A 207 -5.62 2.64 12.41
C GLY A 207 -5.98 4.03 11.87
N MET A 208 -5.32 5.08 12.35
CA MET A 208 -5.55 6.48 11.99
C MET A 208 -4.35 7.05 11.25
N ILE A 209 -4.57 7.99 10.32
CA ILE A 209 -3.50 8.72 9.64
C ILE A 209 -2.84 9.68 10.64
N ALA A 210 -1.58 9.41 10.97
CA ALA A 210 -0.81 10.17 11.94
C ALA A 210 0.12 11.20 11.29
N GLU A 211 0.50 10.98 10.03
CA GLU A 211 1.43 11.87 9.33
C GLU A 211 1.24 11.76 7.82
N GLY A 212 1.45 12.85 7.09
CA GLY A 212 1.29 12.90 5.64
C GLY A 212 2.37 13.73 4.96
N TRP A 213 2.86 13.25 3.82
CA TRP A 213 3.77 13.98 2.96
C TRP A 213 3.20 14.10 1.55
N TRP A 214 3.05 15.33 1.06
CA TRP A 214 2.53 15.63 -0.27
C TRP A 214 3.65 16.09 -1.21
N GLN A 215 3.72 15.48 -2.39
CA GLN A 215 4.60 15.91 -3.49
C GLN A 215 3.79 15.94 -4.78
N TRP A 216 3.60 17.11 -5.37
CA TRP A 216 2.80 17.25 -6.58
C TRP A 216 3.24 18.43 -7.44
N ASP A 217 2.85 18.40 -8.72
CA ASP A 217 3.25 19.38 -9.73
C ASP A 217 2.51 20.72 -9.58
N VAL A 218 2.78 21.43 -8.48
CA VAL A 218 2.23 22.76 -8.20
C VAL A 218 2.65 23.79 -9.26
N MET A 219 3.87 23.69 -9.80
CA MET A 219 4.33 24.56 -10.86
C MET A 219 3.54 24.34 -12.16
N GLY A 220 3.25 23.09 -12.52
CA GLY A 220 2.39 22.75 -13.63
C GLY A 220 0.96 23.27 -13.46
N LEU A 221 0.41 23.24 -12.23
CA LEU A 221 -0.88 23.88 -11.94
C LEU A 221 -0.81 25.40 -12.18
N MET A 222 0.20 26.07 -11.63
CA MET A 222 0.39 27.52 -11.78
C MET A 222 0.49 27.95 -13.25
N ARG A 223 1.17 27.16 -14.10
CA ARG A 223 1.21 27.42 -15.56
C ARG A 223 -0.17 27.29 -16.20
N GLN A 224 -0.95 26.25 -15.85
CA GLN A 224 -2.30 26.05 -16.39
C GLN A 224 -3.27 27.18 -16.00
N LEU A 225 -3.14 27.71 -14.78
CA LEU A 225 -3.89 28.86 -14.30
C LEU A 225 -3.41 30.19 -14.92
N GLY A 226 -2.24 30.22 -15.55
CA GLY A 226 -1.66 31.42 -16.17
C GLY A 226 -0.89 32.32 -15.21
N MET A 227 -0.47 31.79 -14.06
CA MET A 227 0.36 32.50 -13.08
C MET A 227 1.84 32.55 -13.48
N MET A 228 2.25 31.67 -14.39
CA MET A 228 3.61 31.59 -14.92
C MET A 228 3.59 31.28 -16.43
N PRO A 229 4.63 31.66 -17.18
CA PRO A 229 4.80 31.25 -18.57
C PRO A 229 4.85 29.72 -18.72
N SER A 230 4.38 29.24 -19.87
CA SER A 230 4.45 27.83 -20.30
C SER A 230 5.87 27.37 -20.56
#